data_AF-A0A0M0G7E8-F1
#
_entry.id   AF-A0A0M0G7E8-F1
#
_cell.length_a   1.000
_cell.length_b   1.000
_cell.length_c   1.000
_cell.angle_alpha   90.00
_cell.angle_beta   90.00
_cell.angle_gamma   90.00
#
_symmetry.space_group_name_H-M   'P 1'
#
loop_
_entity.id
_entity.type
_entity.pdbx_description
1 polymer ?
#
loop_
_entity_poly.entity_id
_entity_poly.type
_entity_poly.pdbx_seq_one_letter_code
_entity_poly.pdbx_strand_id
1 'polypeptide(L)'
;MLNMLHGLKDIHTVISNYRKVGGVAEATIIRLTSGESYQNPVFMNIDMSKGQYVSLCFIDENGTNIIAHIDQIAVIKGLEHKLICQLNNNYVKQFLVNETLQYLEKLCEINNGFITPTFKKETFKLVRDISVKELKKRNFDLPFQIEDNLIQLNERMFA
;
A
#
# COMPACT_ATOMS: atom_id res chain seq x y z
N MET A 1 -13.09 -10.60 1.74
CA MET A 1 -13.71 -9.48 2.49
C MET A 1 -12.90 -8.24 2.14
N LEU A 2 -13.51 -7.19 1.60
CA LEU A 2 -12.81 -5.90 1.39
C LEU A 2 -12.37 -5.40 2.77
N ASN A 3 -11.09 -5.08 2.96
CA ASN A 3 -10.59 -4.50 4.21
C ASN A 3 -11.02 -3.04 4.27
N MET A 4 -12.31 -2.83 4.48
CA MET A 4 -12.90 -1.49 4.55
C MET A 4 -12.29 -0.74 5.73
N LEU A 5 -11.91 0.51 5.49
CA LEU A 5 -11.40 1.42 6.52
C LEU A 5 -12.51 2.43 6.83
N HIS A 6 -12.65 2.79 8.10
CA HIS A 6 -13.80 3.55 8.59
C HIS A 6 -13.49 5.03 8.83
N GLY A 7 -12.24 5.47 8.68
CA GLY A 7 -11.90 6.89 8.76
C GLY A 7 -10.41 7.17 8.96
N LEU A 8 -10.12 8.38 9.43
CA LEU A 8 -8.77 8.93 9.53
C LEU A 8 -7.84 8.14 10.45
N LYS A 9 -8.39 7.56 11.53
CA LYS A 9 -7.61 6.70 12.42
C LYS A 9 -7.13 5.43 11.73
N ASP A 10 -7.94 4.87 10.85
CA ASP A 10 -7.57 3.65 10.12
C ASP A 10 -6.55 3.98 9.03
N ILE A 11 -6.72 5.11 8.32
CA ILE A 11 -5.71 5.65 7.39
C ILE A 11 -4.37 5.82 8.12
N HIS A 12 -4.38 6.50 9.27
CA HIS A 12 -3.19 6.68 10.11
C HIS A 12 -2.59 5.34 10.54
N THR A 13 -3.42 4.37 10.90
CA THR A 13 -2.95 3.04 11.33
C THR A 13 -2.25 2.31 10.19
N VAL A 14 -2.78 2.36 8.97
CA VAL A 14 -2.16 1.77 7.78
C VAL A 14 -0.81 2.42 7.49
N ILE A 15 -0.76 3.75 7.46
CA ILE A 15 0.46 4.52 7.16
C ILE A 15 1.54 4.26 8.23
N SER A 16 1.20 4.42 9.51
CA SER A 16 2.16 4.26 10.62
C SER A 16 2.62 2.82 10.84
N ASN A 17 1.90 1.83 10.31
CA ASN A 17 2.26 0.41 10.41
C ASN A 17 2.57 -0.24 9.05
N TYR A 18 2.90 0.55 8.02
CA TYR A 18 3.19 0.05 6.67
C TYR A 18 4.15 -1.14 6.66
N ARG A 19 5.25 -1.08 7.43
CA ARG A 19 6.24 -2.17 7.57
C ARG A 19 5.68 -3.47 8.16
N LYS A 20 4.60 -3.41 8.95
CA LYS A 20 3.99 -4.58 9.60
C LYS A 20 2.83 -5.15 8.79
N VAL A 21 1.97 -4.26 8.28
CA VAL A 21 0.71 -4.63 7.62
C VAL A 21 0.89 -4.81 6.11
N GLY A 22 1.79 -4.03 5.51
CA GLY A 22 1.89 -3.85 4.06
C GLY A 22 0.67 -3.12 3.50
N GLY A 23 0.68 -2.87 2.19
CA GLY A 23 -0.40 -2.22 1.46
C GLY A 23 -0.58 -0.76 1.84
N VAL A 24 -1.64 -0.15 1.30
CA VAL A 24 -1.94 1.28 1.46
C VAL A 24 -3.44 1.50 1.64
N ALA A 25 -3.81 2.70 2.08
CA ALA A 25 -5.18 3.15 2.07
C ALA A 25 -5.48 3.81 0.73
N GLU A 26 -6.45 3.28 0.00
CA GLU A 26 -6.96 3.85 -1.25
C GLU A 26 -8.47 4.09 -1.09
N ALA A 27 -8.96 5.24 -1.55
CA ALA A 27 -10.41 5.45 -1.68
C ALA A 27 -10.83 5.36 -3.14
N THR A 28 -12.11 5.13 -3.41
CA THR A 28 -12.63 5.28 -4.78
C THR A 28 -12.61 6.75 -5.19
N ILE A 29 -13.06 7.64 -4.29
CA ILE A 29 -13.11 9.09 -4.53
C ILE A 29 -12.79 9.84 -3.23
N ILE A 30 -12.06 10.95 -3.35
CA ILE A 30 -12.06 12.05 -2.37
C ILE A 30 -12.55 13.33 -3.04
N ARG A 31 -13.40 14.08 -2.34
CA ARG A 31 -13.91 15.37 -2.79
C ARG A 31 -13.60 16.45 -1.77
N LEU A 32 -13.10 17.58 -2.24
CA LEU A 32 -12.85 18.76 -1.43
C LEU A 32 -14.09 19.66 -1.37
N THR A 33 -14.15 20.52 -0.36
CA THR A 33 -15.21 21.53 -0.20
C THR A 33 -15.20 22.57 -1.32
N SER A 34 -14.07 22.74 -2.01
CA SER A 34 -13.94 23.53 -3.25
C SER A 34 -14.72 22.96 -4.43
N GLY A 35 -15.11 21.68 -4.37
CA GLY A 35 -15.75 20.95 -5.48
C GLY A 35 -14.78 20.07 -6.28
N GLU A 36 -13.47 20.22 -6.08
CA GLU A 36 -12.47 19.32 -6.68
C GLU A 36 -12.70 17.88 -6.25
N SER A 37 -12.55 16.94 -7.18
CA SER A 37 -12.77 15.52 -6.94
C SER A 37 -11.67 14.70 -7.59
N TYR A 38 -11.08 13.80 -6.81
CA TYR A 38 -9.96 12.97 -7.24
C TYR A 38 -10.38 11.50 -7.18
N GLN A 39 -10.09 10.76 -8.26
CA GLN A 39 -10.36 9.32 -8.37
C GLN A 39 -9.17 8.51 -7.86
N ASN A 40 -9.46 7.38 -7.23
CA ASN A 40 -8.46 6.45 -6.69
C ASN A 40 -7.32 7.15 -5.90
N PRO A 41 -7.61 8.11 -5.00
CA PRO A 41 -6.57 8.73 -4.20
C PRO A 41 -5.92 7.69 -3.29
N VAL A 42 -4.59 7.67 -3.25
CA VAL A 42 -3.83 6.86 -2.29
C VAL A 42 -3.28 7.75 -1.20
N PHE A 43 -3.64 7.46 0.04
CA PHE A 43 -3.23 8.25 1.19
C PHE A 43 -1.80 7.88 1.59
N MET A 44 -0.91 8.88 1.57
CA MET A 44 0.51 8.71 1.81
C MET A 44 0.92 9.17 3.20
N ASN A 45 0.25 10.22 3.71
CA ASN A 45 0.54 10.74 5.06
C ASN A 45 -0.72 11.36 5.68
N ILE A 46 -0.72 11.45 7.01
CA ILE A 46 -1.70 12.18 7.79
C ILE A 46 -0.99 12.91 8.92
N ASP A 47 -1.12 14.23 8.95
CA ASP A 47 -0.44 15.05 9.94
C ASP A 47 -1.29 15.20 11.19
N MET A 48 -0.65 15.06 12.35
CA MET A 48 -1.28 15.24 13.64
C MET A 48 -0.61 16.37 14.41
N SER A 49 -1.42 17.23 15.04
CA SER A 49 -0.95 18.25 15.97
C SER A 49 -1.79 18.18 17.24
N LYS A 50 -1.13 18.13 18.40
CA LYS A 50 -1.78 18.06 19.72
C LYS A 50 -2.86 16.97 19.82
N GLY A 51 -2.63 15.82 19.16
CA GLY A 51 -3.56 14.69 19.16
C GLY A 51 -4.74 14.80 18.19
N GLN A 52 -4.80 15.84 17.36
CA GLN A 52 -5.83 16.05 16.35
C GLN A 52 -5.26 15.89 14.95
N TYR A 53 -6.04 15.31 14.03
CA TYR A 53 -5.69 15.27 12.61
C TYR A 53 -5.82 16.66 12.00
N VAL A 54 -4.82 17.10 11.26
CA VAL A 54 -4.73 18.45 10.68
C VAL A 54 -4.84 18.40 9.16
N SER A 55 -4.00 17.61 8.52
CA SER A 55 -3.96 17.47 7.06
C SER A 55 -3.87 16.02 6.62
N LEU A 56 -4.40 15.77 5.43
CA LEU A 56 -4.21 14.53 4.68
C LEU A 56 -3.37 14.81 3.45
N CYS A 57 -2.41 13.93 3.21
CA CYS A 57 -1.56 13.92 2.03
C CYS A 57 -1.93 12.69 1.20
N PHE A 58 -2.31 12.90 -0.06
CA PHE A 58 -2.67 11.83 -0.98
C PHE A 58 -2.15 12.10 -2.38
N ILE A 59 -1.93 11.03 -3.14
CA ILE A 59 -1.54 11.11 -4.55
C ILE A 59 -2.75 10.77 -5.42
N ASP A 60 -3.04 11.60 -6.41
CA ASP A 60 -4.11 11.37 -7.39
C ASP A 60 -3.69 10.38 -8.49
N GLU A 61 -4.58 10.07 -9.42
CA GLU A 61 -4.31 9.16 -10.54
C GLU A 61 -3.23 9.67 -11.51
N ASN A 62 -2.99 10.98 -11.53
CA ASN A 62 -1.96 11.63 -12.37
C ASN A 62 -0.59 11.67 -11.69
N GLY A 63 -0.48 11.21 -10.44
CA GLY A 63 0.75 11.28 -9.66
C GLY A 63 0.97 12.62 -8.96
N THR A 64 -0.03 13.50 -8.95
CA THR A 64 0.02 14.78 -8.24
C THR A 64 -0.11 14.54 -6.74
N ASN A 65 0.87 15.03 -5.98
CA ASN A 65 0.82 15.01 -4.52
C ASN A 65 0.01 16.19 -3.99
N ILE A 66 -1.07 15.90 -3.26
CA ILE A 66 -2.04 16.88 -2.77
C ILE A 66 -2.07 16.82 -1.24
N ILE A 67 -1.89 17.98 -0.62
CA ILE A 67 -2.05 18.16 0.82
C ILE A 67 -3.29 19.02 1.04
N ALA A 68 -4.28 18.46 1.72
CA ALA A 68 -5.51 19.15 2.07
C ALA A 68 -5.69 19.18 3.58
N HIS A 69 -6.16 20.32 4.11
CA HIS A 69 -6.59 20.37 5.51
C HIS A 69 -7.83 19.49 5.69
N ILE A 70 -7.98 18.84 6.84
CA ILE A 70 -9.13 17.97 7.14
C ILE A 70 -10.48 18.69 6.91
N ASP A 71 -10.57 19.95 7.31
CA ASP A 71 -11.78 20.78 7.15
C ASP A 71 -12.12 21.10 5.68
N GLN A 72 -11.17 20.88 4.76
CA GLN A 72 -11.40 21.02 3.32
C GLN A 72 -11.90 19.72 2.69
N ILE A 73 -11.94 18.60 3.43
CA ILE A 73 -12.45 17.34 2.91
C ILE A 73 -13.97 17.31 3.07
N ALA A 74 -14.68 17.30 1.94
CA ALA A 74 -16.14 17.18 1.94
C ALA A 74 -16.58 15.71 2.11
N VAL A 75 -15.97 14.79 1.38
CA VAL A 75 -16.29 13.35 1.48
C VAL A 75 -15.16 12.47 0.98
N ILE A 76 -14.97 11.32 1.64
CA ILE A 76 -14.16 10.20 1.17
C ILE A 76 -15.10 9.00 0.96
N LYS A 77 -15.04 8.35 -0.22
CA LYS A 77 -15.92 7.22 -0.57
C LYS A 77 -15.12 5.98 -0.92
N GLY A 78 -15.59 4.83 -0.46
CA GLY A 78 -14.99 3.52 -0.79
C GLY A 78 -13.56 3.40 -0.30
N LEU A 79 -13.32 3.77 0.97
CA LEU A 79 -12.00 3.72 1.60
C LEU A 79 -11.65 2.30 2.02
N GLU A 80 -10.53 1.79 1.52
CA GLU A 80 -10.12 0.40 1.65
C GLU A 80 -8.61 0.29 1.88
N HIS A 81 -8.21 -0.73 2.64
CA HIS A 81 -6.83 -1.20 2.64
C HIS A 81 -6.63 -2.16 1.46
N LYS A 82 -5.60 -1.87 0.66
CA LYS A 82 -5.24 -2.65 -0.51
C LYS A 82 -3.76 -2.96 -0.50
N LEU A 83 -3.41 -4.19 -0.88
CA LEU A 83 -2.03 -4.52 -1.21
C LEU A 83 -1.60 -3.72 -2.46
N ILE A 84 -0.31 -3.48 -2.63
CA ILE A 84 0.22 -2.71 -3.77
C ILE A 84 -0.26 -3.30 -5.10
N CYS A 85 -0.27 -4.64 -5.22
CA CYS A 85 -0.73 -5.32 -6.43
C CYS A 85 -2.22 -5.11 -6.74
N GLN A 86 -3.03 -4.71 -5.77
CA GLN A 86 -4.49 -4.50 -5.86
C GLN A 86 -4.88 -3.04 -6.12
N LEU A 87 -3.92 -2.11 -6.14
CA LEU A 87 -4.22 -0.70 -6.34
C LEU A 87 -4.82 -0.41 -7.71
N ASN A 88 -5.79 0.50 -7.71
CA ASN A 88 -6.37 1.06 -8.92
C ASN A 88 -5.53 2.23 -9.44
N ASN A 89 -4.91 3.00 -8.54
CA ASN A 89 -3.98 4.06 -8.88
C ASN A 89 -2.68 3.48 -9.46
N ASN A 90 -2.60 3.42 -10.79
CA ASN A 90 -1.46 2.83 -11.49
C ASN A 90 -0.15 3.59 -11.25
N TYR A 91 -0.21 4.92 -11.10
CA TYR A 91 0.99 5.71 -10.81
C TYR A 91 1.61 5.27 -9.48
N VAL A 92 0.80 5.31 -8.40
CA VAL A 92 1.25 4.94 -7.06
C VAL A 92 1.62 3.46 -7.00
N LYS A 93 0.87 2.60 -7.69
CA LYS A 93 1.22 1.18 -7.83
C LYS A 93 2.62 0.99 -8.38
N GLN A 94 2.96 1.61 -9.52
CA GLN A 94 4.29 1.45 -10.10
C GLN A 94 5.39 2.07 -9.21
N PHE A 95 5.10 3.22 -8.58
CA PHE A 95 6.00 3.85 -7.62
C PHE A 95 6.34 2.90 -6.46
N LEU A 96 5.33 2.35 -5.78
CA LEU A 96 5.52 1.46 -4.62
C LEU A 96 6.10 0.10 -5.01
N VAL A 97 5.77 -0.43 -6.18
CA VAL A 97 6.42 -1.64 -6.72
C VAL A 97 7.92 -1.40 -6.87
N ASN A 98 8.32 -0.26 -7.46
CA ASN A 98 9.73 0.06 -7.63
C ASN A 98 10.46 0.20 -6.29
N GLU A 99 9.90 0.93 -5.32
CA GLU A 99 10.50 1.06 -3.99
C GLU A 99 10.63 -0.30 -3.29
N THR A 100 9.61 -1.15 -3.41
CA THR A 100 9.62 -2.48 -2.80
C THR A 100 10.68 -3.38 -3.44
N LEU A 101 10.87 -3.32 -4.76
CA LEU A 101 11.91 -4.07 -5.46
C LEU A 101 13.31 -3.61 -5.07
N GLN A 102 13.55 -2.31 -4.98
CA GLN A 102 14.82 -1.75 -4.49
C GLN A 102 15.12 -2.21 -3.05
N TYR A 103 14.11 -2.23 -2.20
CA TYR A 103 14.25 -2.74 -0.85
C TYR A 103 14.53 -4.25 -0.82
N LEU A 104 13.84 -5.04 -1.65
CA LEU A 104 14.08 -6.47 -1.80
C LEU A 104 15.49 -6.78 -2.30
N GLU A 105 15.99 -6.04 -3.29
CA GLU A 105 17.36 -6.14 -3.80
C GLU A 105 18.35 -5.94 -2.66
N LYS A 106 18.19 -4.82 -1.93
CA LYS A 106 19.07 -4.51 -0.80
C LYS A 106 19.00 -5.56 0.31
N LEU A 107 17.81 -6.08 0.58
CA LEU A 107 17.60 -7.14 1.56
C LEU A 107 18.32 -8.43 1.15
N CYS A 108 18.29 -8.79 -0.14
CA CYS A 108 19.00 -9.94 -0.67
C CYS A 108 20.52 -9.75 -0.59
N GLU A 109 21.03 -8.56 -0.93
CA GLU A 109 22.47 -8.23 -0.81
C GLU A 109 22.99 -8.41 0.61
N ILE A 110 22.28 -7.86 1.60
CA ILE A 110 22.69 -7.88 3.01
C ILE A 110 22.66 -9.31 3.57
N ASN A 111 21.76 -10.16 3.08
CA ASN A 111 21.60 -11.55 3.51
C ASN A 111 22.27 -12.55 2.56
N ASN A 112 23.17 -12.08 1.68
CA ASN A 112 23.81 -12.94 0.70
C ASN A 112 24.57 -14.09 1.39
N GLY A 113 24.33 -15.32 0.95
CA GLY A 113 24.88 -16.54 1.56
C GLY A 113 24.20 -17.00 2.86
N PHE A 114 23.25 -16.23 3.42
CA PHE A 114 22.61 -16.54 4.71
C PHE A 114 21.09 -16.44 4.65
N ILE A 115 20.43 -17.56 4.35
CA ILE A 115 18.97 -17.61 4.26
C ILE A 115 18.35 -17.91 5.63
N THR A 116 18.13 -16.87 6.43
CA THR A 116 17.50 -16.99 7.76
C THR A 116 15.97 -17.03 7.68
N PRO A 117 15.27 -17.61 8.68
CA PRO A 117 13.81 -17.56 8.76
C PRO A 117 13.24 -16.13 8.77
N THR A 118 13.96 -15.20 9.40
CA THR A 118 13.57 -13.77 9.45
C THR A 118 13.64 -13.14 8.06
N PHE A 119 14.72 -13.40 7.31
CA PHE A 119 14.86 -12.93 5.94
C PHE A 119 13.75 -13.48 5.03
N LYS A 120 13.46 -14.79 5.12
CA LYS A 120 12.36 -15.40 4.36
C LYS A 120 11.02 -14.75 4.71
N LYS A 121 10.71 -14.59 6.01
CA LYS A 121 9.46 -13.98 6.47
C LYS A 121 9.27 -12.56 5.96
N GLU A 122 10.31 -11.75 5.99
CA GLU A 122 10.24 -10.38 5.50
C GLU A 122 10.06 -10.34 3.98
N THR A 123 10.85 -11.13 3.24
CA THR A 123 10.70 -11.28 1.78
C THR A 123 9.28 -11.70 1.42
N PHE A 124 8.72 -12.72 2.08
CA PHE A 124 7.37 -13.18 1.80
C PHE A 124 6.31 -12.08 1.97
N LYS A 125 6.44 -11.21 2.96
CA LYS A 125 5.51 -10.08 3.13
C LYS A 125 5.59 -9.12 1.95
N LEU A 126 6.80 -8.75 1.54
CA LEU A 126 7.02 -7.80 0.43
C LEU A 126 6.47 -8.38 -0.87
N VAL A 127 6.79 -9.65 -1.16
CA VAL A 127 6.28 -10.34 -2.35
C VAL A 127 4.78 -10.52 -2.33
N ARG A 128 4.16 -10.76 -1.16
CA ARG A 128 2.71 -10.79 -1.04
C ARG A 128 2.09 -9.45 -1.41
N ASP A 129 2.74 -8.34 -1.03
CA ASP A 129 2.24 -6.99 -1.26
C ASP A 129 2.27 -6.61 -2.75
N ILE A 130 3.40 -6.86 -3.43
CA ILE A 130 3.57 -6.54 -4.87
C ILE A 130 3.16 -7.67 -5.82
N SER A 131 2.88 -8.87 -5.31
CA SER A 131 2.66 -10.13 -6.04
C SER A 131 3.90 -10.74 -6.71
N VAL A 132 3.89 -12.08 -6.85
CA VAL A 132 4.91 -12.82 -7.62
C VAL A 132 4.91 -12.45 -9.11
N LYS A 133 3.75 -12.02 -9.64
CA LYS A 133 3.63 -11.60 -11.05
C LYS A 133 4.49 -10.37 -11.35
N GLU A 134 4.57 -9.41 -10.43
CA GLU A 134 5.40 -8.22 -10.62
C GLU A 134 6.90 -8.56 -10.56
N LEU A 135 7.32 -9.53 -9.72
CA LEU A 135 8.70 -10.03 -9.72
C LEU A 135 9.08 -10.63 -11.08
N LYS A 136 8.24 -11.55 -11.59
CA LYS A 136 8.44 -12.21 -12.89
C LYS A 136 8.49 -11.20 -14.03
N LYS A 137 7.57 -10.22 -14.04
CA LYS A 137 7.52 -9.16 -15.05
C LYS A 137 8.80 -8.31 -15.10
N ARG A 138 9.48 -8.16 -13.96
CA ARG A 138 10.67 -7.33 -13.79
C ARG A 138 11.97 -8.15 -13.83
N ASN A 139 11.89 -9.46 -14.10
CA ASN A 139 13.00 -10.42 -14.06
C ASN A 139 13.79 -10.35 -12.74
N PHE A 140 13.08 -10.22 -11.62
CA PHE A 140 13.70 -10.19 -10.30
C PHE A 140 13.79 -11.61 -9.73
N ASP A 141 15.02 -12.09 -9.52
CA ASP A 141 15.29 -13.41 -8.97
C ASP A 141 15.57 -13.35 -7.47
N LEU A 142 14.91 -14.24 -6.73
CA LEU A 142 15.14 -14.40 -5.30
C LEU A 142 16.11 -15.57 -5.05
N PRO A 143 16.93 -15.49 -3.97
CA PRO A 143 17.89 -16.55 -3.64
C PRO A 143 17.24 -17.85 -3.11
N PHE A 144 15.91 -17.94 -3.14
CA PHE A 144 15.14 -19.12 -2.78
C PHE A 144 13.79 -19.13 -3.52
N GLN A 145 13.20 -20.31 -3.63
CA GLN A 145 11.91 -20.48 -4.29
C GLN A 145 10.76 -19.89 -3.49
N ILE A 146 9.82 -19.31 -4.21
CA ILE A 146 8.55 -18.80 -3.70
C ILE A 146 7.42 -19.49 -4.47
N GLU A 147 6.43 -20.00 -3.74
CA GLU A 147 5.22 -20.55 -4.35
C GLU A 147 4.35 -19.43 -4.96
N ASP A 148 3.76 -19.69 -6.11
CA ASP A 148 2.89 -18.71 -6.80
C ASP A 148 1.61 -18.37 -6.01
N ASN A 149 1.22 -19.20 -5.02
CA ASN A 149 0.00 -19.08 -4.23
C ASN A 149 0.10 -18.15 -3.01
N LEU A 150 1.14 -17.31 -2.90
CA LEU A 150 1.30 -16.40 -1.75
C LEU A 150 0.14 -15.42 -1.53
N ILE A 151 -0.64 -15.13 -2.58
CA ILE A 151 -1.91 -14.44 -2.47
C ILE A 151 -3.01 -15.49 -2.28
N GLN A 152 -3.00 -16.20 -1.15
CA GLN A 152 -4.22 -16.81 -0.65
C GLN A 152 -5.11 -15.66 -0.13
N LEU A 153 -5.84 -15.03 -1.04
CA LEU A 153 -7.17 -14.56 -0.67
C LEU A 153 -7.88 -15.80 -0.12
N ASN A 154 -8.33 -15.76 1.13
CA ASN A 154 -9.13 -16.83 1.72
C ASN A 154 -10.37 -17.10 0.85
N GLU A 155 -10.26 -18.00 -0.12
CA GLU A 155 -11.36 -18.67 -0.82
C GLU A 155 -11.84 -19.91 -0.05
N ARG A 156 -11.69 -19.90 1.28
CA ARG A 156 -12.36 -20.82 2.22
C ARG A 156 -13.26 -19.92 3.07
N MET A 157 -14.59 -19.99 3.10
CA MET A 157 -15.53 -21.05 2.77
C MET A 157 -16.87 -20.44 2.34
N PHE A 158 -17.34 -20.75 1.12
CA PHE A 158 -18.77 -20.97 0.88
C PHE A 158 -18.91 -22.47 0.61
N ALA A 159 -19.31 -23.20 1.64
CA ALA A 159 -19.87 -24.54 1.57
C ALA A 159 -21.02 -24.58 2.57
#